data_AF-A0A8J7G8M1-F1
#
_entry.id   AF-A0A8J7G8M1-F1
#
_cell.length_a   1.000
_cell.length_b   1.000
_cell.length_c   1.000
_cell.angle_alpha   90.00
_cell.angle_beta   90.00
_cell.angle_gamma   90.00
#
_symmetry.space_group_name_H-M   'P 1'
#
loop_
_entity.id
_entity.type
_entity.pdbx_description
1 polymer ?
#
loop_
_entity_poly.entity_id
_entity_poly.type
_entity_poly.pdbx_seq_one_letter_code
_entity_poly.pdbx_strand_id
1 'polypeptide(L)'
;MTASLTLHSTLIRRGDPATDSLRRALAEVPTGEYALLEAAIAWRNFRPAQTRPSRRGGARAQTPPTGPRYLPLAEVDDEQVAARLCRLLSELAWAVVTRPEPEPGSTRRRLRVEVPAPVYHLVVRALSGALRHARRELDADVAGSGAGVAAATWRMGLLIGGLGPSRDAICLRTGASGTADLLVSAAAVLGVSATVDEERGGPAVLVCQAGDVRRLLNAAVTPALVR
;
A
#
# COMPACT_ATOMS: atom_id res chain seq x y z
N MET A 1 36.52 6.06 13.29
CA MET A 1 35.81 7.33 13.01
C MET A 1 34.44 6.98 12.44
N THR A 2 33.44 6.87 13.31
CA THR A 2 32.07 6.48 12.99
C THR A 2 31.27 7.74 12.67
N ALA A 3 30.91 7.94 11.40
CA ALA A 3 30.04 9.03 10.98
C ALA A 3 28.59 8.66 11.34
N SER A 4 28.07 9.24 12.43
CA SER A 4 26.63 9.28 12.69
C SER A 4 25.97 10.13 11.60
N LEU A 5 25.27 9.48 10.68
CA LEU A 5 24.33 10.13 9.77
C LEU A 5 23.11 10.57 10.58
N THR A 6 23.18 11.78 11.12
CA THR A 6 22.04 12.46 11.72
C THR A 6 21.08 12.86 10.58
N LEU A 7 20.22 11.93 10.16
CA LEU A 7 19.10 12.20 9.27
C LEU A 7 18.21 13.24 9.94
N HIS A 8 18.43 14.52 9.60
CA HIS A 8 17.49 15.58 9.90
C HIS A 8 16.21 15.25 9.12
N SER A 9 15.21 14.75 9.87
CA SER A 9 13.83 14.62 9.44
C SER A 9 13.25 16.03 9.18
N THR A 10 13.66 16.66 8.09
CA THR A 10 12.92 17.77 7.49
C THR A 10 11.64 17.16 6.91
N LEU A 11 10.59 17.25 7.72
CA LEU A 11 9.20 17.07 7.31
C LEU A 11 8.97 17.82 6.00
N ILE A 12 8.90 17.08 4.90
CA ILE A 12 8.37 17.61 3.64
C ILE A 12 6.97 18.11 3.95
N ARG A 13 6.76 19.41 3.81
CA ARG A 13 5.44 20.00 3.66
C ARG A 13 4.69 19.20 2.59
N ARG A 14 3.51 18.67 2.93
CA ARG A 14 2.50 18.30 1.94
C ARG A 14 2.50 19.34 0.81
N GLY A 15 2.80 18.93 -0.43
CA GLY A 15 2.71 19.76 -1.62
C GLY A 15 3.99 20.02 -2.43
N ASP A 16 4.98 19.12 -2.47
CA ASP A 16 5.96 19.18 -3.56
C ASP A 16 5.25 18.73 -4.87
N PRO A 17 5.10 19.62 -5.88
CA PRO A 17 4.40 19.29 -7.11
C PRO A 17 5.04 18.12 -7.87
N ALA A 18 6.34 17.88 -7.71
CA ALA A 18 7.02 16.74 -8.33
C ALA A 18 6.58 15.41 -7.69
N THR A 19 6.47 15.39 -6.36
CA THR A 19 5.98 14.22 -5.60
C THR A 19 4.52 13.95 -5.92
N ASP A 20 3.70 15.00 -6.02
CA ASP A 20 2.28 14.88 -6.40
C ASP A 20 2.09 14.39 -7.84
N SER A 21 2.96 14.81 -8.76
CA SER A 21 2.96 14.34 -10.15
C SER A 21 3.37 12.88 -10.26
N LEU A 22 4.40 12.45 -9.54
CA LEU A 22 4.80 11.05 -9.51
C LEU A 22 3.73 10.16 -8.85
N ARG A 23 3.13 10.61 -7.74
CA ARG A 23 2.02 9.88 -7.11
C ARG A 23 0.84 9.72 -8.06
N ARG A 24 0.47 10.79 -8.80
CA ARG A 24 -0.55 10.71 -9.84
C ARG A 24 -0.18 9.69 -10.92
N ALA A 25 1.06 9.74 -11.41
CA ALA A 25 1.54 8.78 -12.40
C ALA A 25 1.46 7.33 -11.89
N LEU A 26 1.88 7.06 -10.65
CA LEU A 26 1.79 5.74 -10.01
C LEU A 26 0.33 5.29 -9.83
N ALA A 27 -0.56 6.20 -9.46
CA ALA A 27 -1.98 5.92 -9.32
C ALA A 27 -2.62 5.61 -10.69
N GLU A 28 -2.16 6.22 -11.77
CA GLU A 28 -2.74 6.09 -13.11
C GLU A 28 -2.18 4.91 -13.92
N VAL A 29 -1.12 4.23 -13.46
CA VAL A 29 -0.60 3.03 -14.13
C VAL A 29 -1.75 2.04 -14.38
N PRO A 30 -1.88 1.46 -15.59
CA PRO A 30 -2.90 0.46 -15.87
C PRO A 30 -2.92 -0.68 -14.85
N THR A 31 -4.10 -1.25 -14.60
CA THR A 31 -4.19 -2.50 -13.86
C THR A 31 -3.64 -3.61 -14.74
N GLY A 32 -2.64 -4.34 -14.25
CA GLY A 32 -2.01 -5.45 -14.97
C GLY A 32 -2.20 -6.77 -14.22
N GLU A 33 -1.48 -7.79 -14.65
CA GLU A 33 -1.47 -9.15 -14.09
C GLU A 33 -1.36 -9.20 -12.55
N TYR A 34 -0.65 -8.22 -11.95
CA TYR A 34 -0.39 -8.16 -10.52
C TYR A 34 -1.35 -7.24 -9.74
N ALA A 35 -2.53 -6.93 -10.29
CA ALA A 35 -3.50 -6.03 -9.65
C ALA A 35 -3.88 -6.50 -8.22
N LEU A 36 -4.12 -7.80 -8.05
CA LEU A 36 -4.47 -8.36 -6.74
C LEU A 36 -3.33 -8.27 -5.72
N LEU A 37 -2.07 -8.34 -6.17
CA LEU A 37 -0.91 -8.15 -5.30
C LEU A 37 -0.79 -6.69 -4.84
N GLU A 38 -0.92 -5.73 -5.74
CA GLU A 38 -0.94 -4.31 -5.38
C GLU A 38 -2.04 -4.03 -4.34
N ALA A 39 -3.25 -4.54 -4.58
CA ALA A 39 -4.35 -4.41 -3.62
C ALA A 39 -4.01 -5.03 -2.26
N ALA A 40 -3.33 -6.17 -2.26
CA ALA A 40 -2.97 -6.86 -1.03
C ALA A 40 -1.91 -6.11 -0.21
N ILE A 41 -0.97 -5.43 -0.87
CA ILE A 41 0.00 -4.55 -0.21
C ILE A 41 -0.69 -3.34 0.41
N ALA A 42 -1.64 -2.72 -0.31
CA ALA A 42 -2.47 -1.63 0.21
C ALA A 42 -3.26 -2.08 1.44
N TRP A 43 -3.96 -3.20 1.32
CA TRP A 43 -4.75 -3.79 2.39
C TRP A 43 -3.92 -4.09 3.63
N ARG A 44 -2.69 -4.59 3.48
CA ARG A 44 -1.81 -4.89 4.62
C ARG A 44 -1.39 -3.65 5.39
N ASN A 45 -1.16 -2.52 4.72
CA ASN A 45 -0.75 -1.27 5.35
C ASN A 45 -1.93 -0.48 5.94
N PHE A 46 -3.11 -0.60 5.33
CA PHE A 46 -4.28 0.21 5.67
C PHE A 46 -5.42 -0.60 6.26
N ARG A 47 -5.13 -1.80 6.76
CA ARG A 47 -6.14 -2.65 7.38
C ARG A 47 -6.81 -1.85 8.51
N PRO A 48 -8.15 -1.73 8.51
CA PRO A 48 -8.85 -1.06 9.58
C PRO A 48 -8.44 -1.72 10.90
N ALA A 49 -8.03 -0.92 11.88
CA ALA A 49 -7.95 -1.42 13.25
C ALA A 49 -9.31 -2.04 13.55
N GLN A 50 -9.35 -3.29 14.00
CA GLN A 50 -10.62 -3.95 14.30
C GLN A 50 -11.33 -3.13 15.38
N THR A 51 -12.18 -2.20 14.95
CA THR A 51 -13.16 -1.59 15.80
C THR A 51 -14.09 -2.75 16.10
N ARG A 52 -13.93 -3.35 17.28
CA ARG A 52 -14.96 -4.21 17.84
C ARG A 52 -16.28 -3.50 17.57
N PRO A 53 -17.29 -4.17 16.96
CA PRO A 53 -18.58 -3.53 16.80
C PRO A 53 -18.99 -3.06 18.19
N SER A 54 -19.04 -1.74 18.37
CA SER A 54 -19.45 -1.13 19.61
C SER A 54 -20.86 -1.62 19.88
N ARG A 55 -21.01 -2.63 20.74
CA ARG A 55 -22.26 -2.95 21.43
C ARG A 55 -22.57 -1.74 22.32
N ARG A 56 -23.03 -0.64 21.72
CA ARG A 56 -23.62 0.50 22.43
C ARG A 56 -25.07 0.59 21.99
N GLY A 57 -25.97 0.46 22.97
CA GLY A 57 -27.38 0.77 22.82
C GLY A 57 -28.29 -0.41 23.13
N GLY A 58 -28.46 -0.74 24.41
CA GLY A 58 -29.73 -1.30 24.85
C GLY A 58 -30.78 -0.20 24.74
N ALA A 59 -31.78 -0.38 23.88
CA ALA A 59 -33.17 0.06 24.05
C ALA A 59 -33.96 -0.36 22.80
N ARG A 60 -35.03 -1.12 23.06
CA ARG A 60 -36.08 -1.60 22.15
C ARG A 60 -36.33 -0.72 20.91
N ALA A 61 -36.09 -1.29 19.72
CA ALA A 61 -36.92 -1.09 18.54
C ALA A 61 -36.75 -2.31 17.61
N GLN A 62 -37.85 -3.01 17.34
CA GLN A 62 -37.92 -4.14 16.41
C GLN A 62 -37.70 -3.62 14.98
N THR A 63 -36.55 -3.94 14.38
CA THR A 63 -36.29 -3.80 12.94
C THR A 63 -35.41 -5.00 12.53
N PRO A 64 -35.57 -5.58 11.32
CA PRO A 64 -34.89 -6.82 10.97
C PRO A 64 -33.36 -6.60 10.94
N PRO A 65 -32.53 -7.64 11.16
CA PRO A 65 -31.09 -7.49 11.23
C PRO A 65 -30.52 -7.35 9.81
N THR A 66 -30.72 -6.20 9.16
CA THR A 66 -29.94 -5.84 7.99
C THR A 66 -28.55 -5.45 8.49
N GLY A 67 -27.66 -6.45 8.55
CA GLY A 67 -26.23 -6.21 8.76
C GLY A 67 -25.67 -5.21 7.74
N PRO A 68 -24.46 -4.69 7.99
CA PRO A 68 -23.85 -3.72 7.09
C PRO A 68 -23.74 -4.31 5.67
N ARG A 69 -24.28 -3.61 4.66
CA ARG A 69 -24.24 -4.06 3.26
C ARG A 69 -22.81 -4.13 2.72
N TYR A 70 -21.94 -3.27 3.24
CA TYR A 70 -20.53 -3.18 2.89
C TYR A 70 -19.69 -3.28 4.16
N LEU A 71 -18.54 -3.94 4.05
CA LEU A 71 -17.57 -4.07 5.14
C LEU A 71 -16.28 -3.33 4.77
N PRO A 72 -15.65 -2.62 5.72
CA PRO A 72 -14.44 -1.86 5.45
C PRO A 72 -13.27 -2.82 5.21
N LEU A 73 -12.62 -2.63 4.07
CA LEU A 73 -11.43 -3.37 3.68
C LEU A 73 -10.16 -2.58 4.02
N ALA A 74 -10.16 -1.27 3.80
CA ALA A 74 -9.03 -0.37 4.08
C ALA A 74 -9.47 1.02 4.55
N GLU A 75 -8.69 1.65 5.42
CA GLU A 75 -8.81 3.07 5.79
C GLU A 75 -7.57 3.85 5.32
N VAL A 76 -7.76 4.82 4.43
CA VAL A 76 -6.67 5.57 3.79
C VAL A 76 -6.88 7.08 3.92
N ASP A 77 -5.80 7.85 4.05
CA ASP A 77 -5.84 9.32 4.16
C ASP A 77 -5.71 10.01 2.77
N ASP A 78 -5.54 9.23 1.69
CA ASP A 78 -5.19 9.73 0.34
C ASP A 78 -6.19 9.22 -0.72
N GLU A 79 -6.73 10.14 -1.51
CA GLU A 79 -7.75 9.86 -2.53
C GLU A 79 -7.20 9.08 -3.73
N GLN A 80 -5.94 9.30 -4.11
CA GLN A 80 -5.31 8.57 -5.21
C GLN A 80 -5.09 7.11 -4.83
N VAL A 81 -4.69 6.86 -3.59
CA VAL A 81 -4.57 5.51 -3.02
C VAL A 81 -5.94 4.82 -2.99
N ALA A 82 -6.98 5.50 -2.51
CA ALA A 82 -8.35 4.95 -2.45
C ALA A 82 -8.87 4.59 -3.86
N ALA A 83 -8.73 5.51 -4.82
CA ALA A 83 -9.18 5.31 -6.19
C ALA A 83 -8.38 4.21 -6.92
N ARG A 84 -7.07 4.10 -6.65
CA ARG A 84 -6.25 2.99 -7.16
C ARG A 84 -6.73 1.66 -6.57
N LEU A 85 -6.94 1.58 -5.26
CA LEU A 85 -7.39 0.36 -4.60
C LEU A 85 -8.76 -0.10 -5.11
N CYS A 86 -9.72 0.81 -5.32
CA CYS A 86 -11.01 0.48 -5.93
C CYS A 86 -10.86 -0.10 -7.34
N ARG A 87 -9.98 0.48 -8.18
CA ARG A 87 -9.69 -0.05 -9.53
C ARG A 87 -8.99 -1.40 -9.49
N LEU A 88 -8.07 -1.62 -8.55
CA LEU A 88 -7.39 -2.92 -8.41
C LEU A 88 -8.33 -4.03 -7.96
N LEU A 89 -9.35 -3.70 -7.17
CA LEU A 89 -10.32 -4.66 -6.66
C LEU A 89 -11.45 -4.96 -7.65
N SER A 90 -11.66 -4.14 -8.69
CA SER A 90 -12.81 -4.27 -9.58
C SER A 90 -12.86 -5.60 -10.34
N GLU A 91 -11.71 -6.25 -10.54
CA GLU A 91 -11.63 -7.60 -11.13
C GLU A 91 -12.13 -8.70 -10.19
N LEU A 92 -12.15 -8.45 -8.88
CA LEU A 92 -12.52 -9.44 -7.86
C LEU A 92 -13.89 -9.15 -7.23
N ALA A 93 -14.17 -7.88 -6.97
CA ALA A 93 -15.41 -7.43 -6.33
C ALA A 93 -15.67 -5.96 -6.63
N TRP A 94 -16.96 -5.59 -6.65
CA TRP A 94 -17.32 -4.18 -6.59
C TRP A 94 -16.77 -3.58 -5.28
N ALA A 95 -15.98 -2.50 -5.38
CA ALA A 95 -15.43 -1.79 -4.24
C ALA A 95 -15.82 -0.31 -4.31
N VAL A 96 -16.23 0.27 -3.19
CA VAL A 96 -16.65 1.67 -3.10
C VAL A 96 -15.75 2.46 -2.16
N VAL A 97 -15.55 3.74 -2.48
CA VAL A 97 -14.90 4.69 -1.56
C VAL A 97 -15.99 5.45 -0.81
N THR A 98 -16.01 5.34 0.51
CA THR A 98 -16.89 6.12 1.38
C THR A 98 -16.08 7.08 2.24
N ARG A 99 -16.69 8.21 2.58
CA ARG A 99 -16.14 9.21 3.50
C ARG A 99 -16.89 9.06 4.82
N PRO A 100 -16.38 8.30 5.81
CA PRO A 100 -16.99 8.26 7.12
C PRO A 100 -17.07 9.67 7.70
N GLU A 101 -18.13 9.93 8.47
CA GLU A 101 -18.26 11.17 9.21
C GLU A 101 -17.05 11.35 10.13
N PRO A 102 -16.39 12.53 10.13
CA PRO A 102 -15.20 12.74 10.93
C PRO A 102 -15.55 12.56 12.41
N GLU A 103 -14.77 11.74 13.12
CA GLU A 103 -14.90 11.65 14.57
C GLU A 103 -14.69 13.04 15.20
N PRO A 104 -15.50 13.43 16.20
CA PRO A 104 -15.37 14.74 16.84
C PRO A 104 -13.95 14.90 17.41
N GLY A 105 -13.22 15.88 16.89
CA GLY A 105 -11.81 16.14 17.23
C GLY A 105 -10.78 15.66 16.20
N SER A 106 -11.19 14.92 15.17
CA SER A 106 -10.31 14.53 14.06
C SER A 106 -10.37 15.54 12.92
N THR A 107 -9.24 16.15 12.60
CA THR A 107 -9.06 16.95 11.37
C THR A 107 -8.66 16.10 10.17
N ARG A 108 -8.41 14.79 10.35
CA ARG A 108 -8.02 13.90 9.26
C ARG A 108 -9.25 13.35 8.55
N ARG A 109 -9.39 13.72 7.28
CA ARG A 109 -10.35 13.11 6.35
C ARG A 109 -9.86 11.70 6.01
N ARG A 110 -10.42 10.70 6.68
CA ARG A 110 -10.21 9.29 6.33
C ARG A 110 -11.18 8.90 5.23
N LEU A 111 -10.68 8.15 4.26
CA LEU A 111 -11.45 7.48 3.22
C LEU A 111 -11.51 5.98 3.57
N ARG A 112 -12.66 5.37 3.38
CA ARG A 112 -12.86 3.93 3.53
C ARG A 112 -13.05 3.30 2.17
N VAL A 113 -12.28 2.25 1.91
CA VAL A 113 -12.55 1.36 0.78
C VAL A 113 -13.33 0.17 1.32
N GLU A 114 -14.55 -0.01 0.83
CA GLU A 114 -15.50 -1.01 1.34
C GLU A 114 -15.93 -1.96 0.22
N VAL A 115 -16.17 -3.21 0.59
CA VAL A 115 -16.63 -4.28 -0.32
C VAL A 115 -17.93 -4.88 0.19
N PRO A 116 -18.80 -5.44 -0.67
CA PRO A 116 -20.02 -6.07 -0.23
C PRO A 116 -19.76 -7.15 0.82
N ALA A 117 -20.55 -7.14 1.89
CA ALA A 117 -20.38 -8.06 3.01
C ALA A 117 -20.33 -9.55 2.60
N PRO A 118 -21.14 -10.04 1.63
CA PRO A 118 -21.09 -11.44 1.21
C PRO A 118 -19.74 -11.89 0.62
N VAL A 119 -18.98 -10.97 0.03
CA VAL A 119 -17.69 -11.28 -0.63
C VAL A 119 -16.48 -10.89 0.19
N TYR A 120 -16.65 -10.26 1.35
CA TYR A 120 -15.55 -9.74 2.17
C TYR A 120 -14.49 -10.81 2.48
N HIS A 121 -14.92 -11.99 2.94
CA HIS A 121 -13.99 -13.07 3.29
C HIS A 121 -13.29 -13.67 2.07
N LEU A 122 -13.96 -13.69 0.91
CA LEU A 122 -13.37 -14.11 -0.35
C LEU A 122 -12.26 -13.13 -0.76
N VAL A 123 -12.54 -11.82 -0.69
CA VAL A 123 -11.55 -10.77 -0.97
C VAL A 123 -10.36 -10.89 -0.04
N VAL A 124 -10.57 -10.97 1.27
CA VAL A 124 -9.48 -11.12 2.27
C VAL A 124 -8.64 -12.39 2.00
N ARG A 125 -9.28 -13.51 1.63
CA ARG A 125 -8.58 -14.75 1.29
C ARG A 125 -7.74 -14.59 0.02
N ALA A 126 -8.27 -13.94 -1.01
CA ALA A 126 -7.58 -13.68 -2.27
C ALA A 126 -6.34 -12.79 -2.05
N LEU A 127 -6.50 -11.68 -1.31
CA LEU A 127 -5.39 -10.77 -0.96
C LEU A 127 -4.30 -11.49 -0.15
N SER A 128 -4.71 -12.30 0.83
CA SER A 128 -3.77 -13.13 1.60
C SER A 128 -3.05 -14.16 0.73
N GLY A 129 -3.75 -14.73 -0.27
CA GLY A 129 -3.19 -15.63 -1.27
C GLY A 129 -2.15 -14.95 -2.15
N ALA A 130 -2.45 -13.76 -2.67
CA ALA A 130 -1.55 -12.96 -3.49
C ALA A 130 -0.25 -12.62 -2.75
N LEU A 131 -0.31 -12.24 -1.46
CA LEU A 131 0.89 -12.00 -0.65
C LEU A 131 1.75 -13.27 -0.47
N ARG A 132 1.12 -14.43 -0.25
CA ARG A 132 1.86 -15.70 -0.13
C ARG A 132 2.49 -16.11 -1.45
N HIS A 133 1.78 -15.94 -2.56
CA HIS A 133 2.30 -16.22 -3.89
C HIS A 133 3.47 -15.31 -4.22
N ALA A 134 3.34 -14.00 -4.00
CA ALA A 134 4.41 -13.04 -4.22
C ALA A 134 5.67 -13.35 -3.42
N ARG A 135 5.53 -13.78 -2.16
CA ARG A 135 6.69 -14.23 -1.37
C ARG A 135 7.41 -15.39 -2.04
N ARG A 136 6.69 -16.43 -2.45
CA ARG A 136 7.29 -17.58 -3.13
C ARG A 136 7.97 -17.19 -4.45
N GLU A 137 7.38 -16.29 -5.22
CA GLU A 137 7.96 -15.78 -6.47
C GLU A 137 9.23 -14.97 -6.24
N LEU A 138 9.27 -14.16 -5.18
CA LEU A 138 10.46 -13.37 -4.83
C LEU A 138 11.56 -14.23 -4.19
N ASP A 139 11.18 -15.31 -3.50
CA ASP A 139 12.11 -16.29 -2.91
C ASP A 139 12.64 -17.29 -3.95
N ALA A 140 12.01 -17.38 -5.13
CA ALA A 140 12.42 -18.30 -6.17
C ALA A 140 13.68 -17.79 -6.88
N ASP A 141 14.76 -18.58 -6.86
CA ASP A 141 16.02 -18.28 -7.54
C ASP A 141 15.95 -18.60 -9.06
N VAL A 142 14.86 -18.16 -9.70
CA VAL A 142 14.65 -18.34 -11.14
C VAL A 142 14.90 -17.01 -11.83
N ALA A 143 15.97 -16.94 -12.62
CA ALA A 143 16.37 -15.73 -13.33
C ALA A 143 15.23 -15.14 -14.16
N GLY A 144 14.76 -13.95 -13.77
CA GLY A 144 13.68 -13.22 -14.44
C GLY A 144 12.27 -13.56 -13.95
N SER A 145 12.08 -14.60 -13.13
CA SER A 145 10.84 -14.79 -12.37
C SER A 145 10.73 -13.72 -11.30
N GLY A 146 9.54 -13.18 -11.08
CA GLY A 146 9.32 -12.20 -10.02
C GLY A 146 9.63 -10.73 -10.35
N ALA A 147 10.18 -10.39 -11.53
CA ALA A 147 10.41 -8.97 -11.89
C ALA A 147 9.10 -8.16 -11.93
N GLY A 148 8.02 -8.75 -12.44
CA GLY A 148 6.68 -8.16 -12.43
C GLY A 148 6.09 -8.03 -11.02
N VAL A 149 6.24 -9.07 -10.20
CA VAL A 149 5.88 -9.07 -8.77
C VAL A 149 6.62 -7.98 -8.00
N ALA A 150 7.92 -7.84 -8.25
CA ALA A 150 8.77 -6.84 -7.62
C ALA A 150 8.38 -5.42 -8.04
N ALA A 151 8.16 -5.19 -9.34
CA ALA A 151 7.68 -3.91 -9.86
C ALA A 151 6.32 -3.51 -9.28
N ALA A 152 5.37 -4.44 -9.21
CA ALA A 152 4.05 -4.21 -8.59
C ALA A 152 4.18 -3.92 -7.10
N THR A 153 5.07 -4.63 -6.41
CA THR A 153 5.34 -4.43 -4.98
C THR A 153 5.83 -3.02 -4.70
N TRP A 154 6.81 -2.56 -5.46
CA TRP A 154 7.36 -1.21 -5.35
C TRP A 154 6.40 -0.12 -5.83
N ARG A 155 5.62 -0.34 -6.89
CA ARG A 155 4.59 0.60 -7.36
C ARG A 155 3.60 0.93 -6.25
N MET A 156 3.03 -0.10 -5.63
CA MET A 156 2.10 0.12 -4.52
C MET A 156 2.83 0.67 -3.29
N GLY A 157 4.03 0.18 -2.97
CA GLY A 157 4.85 0.70 -1.87
C GLY A 157 5.10 2.20 -1.96
N LEU A 158 5.53 2.69 -3.14
CA LEU A 158 5.76 4.11 -3.42
C LEU A 158 4.47 4.94 -3.31
N LEU A 159 3.36 4.42 -3.84
CA LEU A 159 2.07 5.10 -3.79
C LEU A 159 1.58 5.28 -2.33
N ILE A 160 1.81 4.27 -1.47
CA ILE A 160 1.41 4.28 -0.06
C ILE A 160 2.36 5.12 0.81
N GLY A 161 3.65 4.80 0.76
CA GLY A 161 4.66 5.35 1.67
C GLY A 161 5.08 6.78 1.32
N GLY A 162 4.86 7.21 0.08
CA GLY A 162 5.36 8.49 -0.42
C GLY A 162 6.87 8.49 -0.67
N LEU A 163 7.39 9.58 -1.22
CA LEU A 163 8.82 9.77 -1.43
C LEU A 163 9.43 10.52 -0.24
N GLY A 164 10.68 10.20 0.09
CA GLY A 164 11.44 10.89 1.11
C GLY A 164 11.86 12.31 0.67
N PRO A 165 12.42 13.12 1.59
CA PRO A 165 12.80 14.52 1.37
C PRO A 165 13.88 14.74 0.31
N SER A 166 14.60 13.68 -0.08
CA SER A 166 15.66 13.75 -1.08
C SER A 166 15.20 13.09 -2.38
N ARG A 167 15.37 13.78 -3.50
CA ARG A 167 15.10 13.23 -4.84
C ARG A 167 15.99 12.02 -5.19
N ASP A 168 17.09 11.86 -4.46
CA ASP A 168 18.05 10.78 -4.65
C ASP A 168 17.87 9.63 -3.66
N ALA A 169 16.83 9.68 -2.81
CA ALA A 169 16.54 8.60 -1.87
C ALA A 169 15.04 8.32 -1.73
N ILE A 170 14.69 7.04 -1.68
CA ILE A 170 13.34 6.59 -1.35
C ILE A 170 13.35 6.15 0.11
N CYS A 171 12.39 6.64 0.89
CA CYS A 171 12.13 6.19 2.25
C CYS A 171 10.66 5.84 2.37
N LEU A 172 10.34 4.56 2.53
CA LEU A 172 8.97 4.06 2.69
C LEU A 172 8.75 3.61 4.12
N ARG A 173 7.91 4.33 4.86
CA ARG A 173 7.39 3.83 6.12
C ARG A 173 6.39 2.72 5.85
N THR A 174 6.62 1.55 6.45
CA THR A 174 5.69 0.43 6.35
C THR A 174 4.91 0.28 7.64
N GLY A 175 3.58 0.11 7.53
CA GLY A 175 2.73 -0.08 8.71
C GLY A 175 2.84 -1.47 9.33
N ALA A 176 3.54 -2.40 8.68
CA ALA A 176 3.71 -3.79 9.10
C ALA A 176 5.06 -4.34 8.65
N SER A 177 5.78 -5.01 9.57
CA SER A 177 7.13 -5.57 9.32
C SER A 177 7.21 -6.43 8.07
N GLY A 178 6.27 -7.36 7.88
CA GLY A 178 6.32 -8.23 6.70
C GLY A 178 5.95 -7.58 5.35
N THR A 179 5.69 -6.26 5.32
CA THR A 179 5.70 -5.46 4.08
C THR A 179 7.11 -4.97 3.77
N ALA A 180 7.90 -4.58 4.79
CA ALA A 180 9.29 -4.17 4.61
C ALA A 180 10.13 -5.32 4.02
N ASP A 181 9.99 -6.53 4.57
CA ASP A 181 10.69 -7.72 4.04
C ASP A 181 10.36 -7.98 2.57
N LEU A 182 9.09 -7.78 2.18
CA LEU A 182 8.63 -7.97 0.80
C LEU A 182 9.24 -6.92 -0.13
N LEU A 183 9.34 -5.66 0.31
CA LEU A 183 9.97 -4.58 -0.44
C LEU A 183 11.47 -4.81 -0.62
N VAL A 184 12.17 -5.29 0.42
CA VAL A 184 13.59 -5.65 0.33
C VAL A 184 13.81 -6.80 -0.64
N SER A 185 13.00 -7.85 -0.56
CA SER A 185 13.08 -9.00 -1.48
C SER A 185 12.79 -8.55 -2.92
N ALA A 186 11.78 -7.70 -3.12
CA ALA A 186 11.48 -7.10 -4.41
C ALA A 186 12.62 -6.21 -4.94
N ALA A 187 13.29 -5.44 -4.06
CA ALA A 187 14.45 -4.65 -4.47
C ALA A 187 15.61 -5.53 -4.93
N ALA A 188 15.88 -6.63 -4.22
CA ALA A 188 16.92 -7.59 -4.61
C ALA A 188 16.66 -8.16 -6.01
N VAL A 189 15.42 -8.55 -6.31
CA VAL A 189 15.02 -9.04 -7.64
C VAL A 189 15.21 -7.99 -8.74
N LEU A 190 15.04 -6.71 -8.42
CA LEU A 190 15.30 -5.60 -9.36
C LEU A 190 16.79 -5.19 -9.41
N GLY A 191 17.66 -5.85 -8.63
CA GLY A 191 19.07 -5.48 -8.49
C GLY A 191 19.25 -4.09 -7.87
N VAL A 192 18.40 -3.74 -6.91
CA VAL A 192 18.41 -2.49 -6.13
C VAL A 192 18.83 -2.80 -4.70
N SER A 193 19.73 -1.99 -4.15
CA SER A 193 20.14 -2.10 -2.76
C SER A 193 19.14 -1.36 -1.86
N ALA A 194 18.39 -2.12 -1.05
CA ALA A 194 17.46 -1.57 -0.06
C ALA A 194 17.86 -2.01 1.35
N THR A 195 17.74 -1.10 2.32
CA THR A 195 17.97 -1.40 3.75
C THR A 195 16.71 -1.13 4.55
N VAL A 196 16.55 -1.84 5.67
CA VAL A 196 15.47 -1.58 6.64
C VAL A 196 16.07 -0.81 7.81
N ASP A 197 15.46 0.30 8.16
CA ASP A 197 15.76 1.06 9.37
C ASP A 197 14.55 1.02 10.32
N GLU A 198 14.82 0.91 11.61
CA GLU A 198 13.80 0.87 12.66
C GLU A 198 13.59 2.29 13.19
N GLU A 199 12.62 3.00 12.61
CA GLU A 199 12.26 4.35 13.05
C GLU A 199 11.14 4.34 14.11
N ARG A 200 11.02 5.44 14.87
CA ARG A 200 9.85 5.68 15.74
C ARG A 200 8.58 5.75 14.88
N GLY A 201 7.85 4.62 14.81
CA GLY A 201 6.63 4.49 14.00
C GLY A 201 6.58 3.22 13.13
N GLY A 202 7.63 2.40 13.12
CA GLY A 202 7.69 1.13 12.41
C GLY A 202 8.83 1.07 11.39
N PRO A 203 9.02 -0.09 10.73
CA PRO A 203 10.15 -0.30 9.84
C PRO A 203 10.01 0.59 8.59
N ALA A 204 11.11 1.25 8.25
CA ALA A 204 11.27 2.07 7.05
C ALA A 204 12.21 1.38 6.08
N VAL A 205 11.83 1.31 4.80
CA VAL A 205 12.69 0.79 3.73
C VAL A 205 13.35 1.96 3.01
N LEU A 206 14.68 1.93 2.96
CA LEU A 206 15.53 2.98 2.40
C LEU A 206 16.23 2.49 1.13
N VAL A 207 16.22 3.33 0.10
CA VAL A 207 17.05 3.18 -1.11
C VAL A 207 17.76 4.51 -1.33
N CYS A 208 19.08 4.53 -1.24
CA CYS A 208 19.86 5.77 -1.20
C CYS A 208 20.72 6.02 -2.45
N GLN A 209 20.88 5.02 -3.32
CA GLN A 209 21.70 5.15 -4.52
C GLN A 209 20.86 5.72 -5.66
N ALA A 210 21.26 6.85 -6.24
CA ALA A 210 20.51 7.51 -7.31
C ALA A 210 20.30 6.62 -8.56
N GLY A 211 21.22 5.68 -8.82
CA GLY A 211 21.04 4.67 -9.88
C GLY A 211 19.91 3.69 -9.57
N ASP A 212 19.86 3.23 -8.31
CA ASP A 212 18.85 2.29 -7.83
C ASP A 212 17.47 2.94 -7.73
N VAL A 213 17.39 4.19 -7.25
CA VAL A 213 16.15 4.99 -7.24
C VAL A 213 15.59 5.11 -8.66
N ARG A 214 16.42 5.47 -9.65
CA ARG A 214 15.98 5.57 -11.05
C ARG A 214 15.50 4.23 -11.58
N ARG A 215 16.23 3.14 -11.32
CA ARG A 215 15.83 1.79 -11.75
C ARG A 215 14.48 1.39 -11.15
N LEU A 216 14.28 1.65 -9.87
CA LEU A 216 13.07 1.33 -9.13
C LEU A 216 11.87 2.14 -9.64
N LEU A 217 12.04 3.45 -9.83
CA LEU A 217 10.99 4.31 -10.39
C LEU A 217 10.60 3.88 -11.81
N ASN A 218 11.58 3.55 -12.65
CA ASN A 218 11.32 3.04 -14.00
C ASN A 218 10.53 1.72 -13.96
N ALA A 219 10.91 0.79 -13.09
CA ALA A 219 10.19 -0.47 -12.92
C ALA A 219 8.76 -0.25 -12.40
N ALA A 220 8.56 0.69 -11.47
CA ALA A 220 7.26 0.97 -10.87
C ALA A 220 6.29 1.64 -11.85
N VAL A 221 6.75 2.56 -12.70
CA VAL A 221 5.88 3.30 -13.64
C VAL A 221 5.66 2.51 -14.93
N THR A 222 6.61 1.67 -15.34
CA THR A 222 6.45 0.86 -16.55
C THR A 222 5.51 -0.31 -16.27
N PRO A 223 4.40 -0.47 -16.99
CA PRO A 223 3.58 -1.67 -16.88
C PRO A 223 4.42 -2.88 -17.33
N ALA A 224 4.29 -4.00 -16.62
CA ALA A 224 4.83 -5.25 -17.12
C ALA A 224 4.15 -5.53 -18.47
N LEU A 225 4.92 -5.51 -19.56
CA LEU A 225 4.41 -5.86 -20.87
C LEU A 225 3.88 -7.29 -20.77
N VAL A 226 2.58 -7.46 -21.04
CA VAL A 226 1.92 -8.75 -21.15
C VAL A 226 2.72 -9.55 -22.19
N ARG A 227 3.40 -10.60 -21.74
CA ARG A 227 4.04 -11.59 -22.61
C ARG A 227 3.06 -12.72 -22.85
#